data_AF-A0A416WVV1-F1
#
_entry.id   AF-A0A416WVV1-F1
#
_cell.length_a   1.000
_cell.length_b   1.000
_cell.length_c   1.000
_cell.angle_alpha   90.00
_cell.angle_beta   90.00
_cell.angle_gamma   90.00
#
_symmetry.space_group_name_H-M   'P 1'
#
loop_
_entity.id
_entity.type
_entity.pdbx_description
1 polymer ?
#
loop_
_entity_poly.entity_id
_entity_poly.type
_entity_poly.pdbx_seq_one_letter_code
_entity_poly.pdbx_strand_id
1 'polypeptide(L)'
;MVGGEDIVLLNRVNNKGMKTLTIEIVSPPDKENLVAEIWQDDQMIVEINQEKGTLELEIYINKTSKIKLEFNDFIDTLKKAKKILSGG
;
A
#
# COMPACT_ATOMS: atom_id res chain seq x y z
N MET A 1 24.84 17.89 1.76
CA MET A 1 24.77 16.45 1.49
C MET A 1 24.58 15.74 2.82
N VAL A 2 23.33 15.46 3.18
CA VAL A 2 22.87 14.66 4.34
C VAL A 2 21.48 14.19 3.92
N GLY A 3 21.02 12.95 4.04
CA GLY A 3 21.64 11.67 4.32
C GLY A 3 20.81 10.63 3.55
N GLY A 4 21.40 9.48 3.23
CA GLY A 4 20.68 8.37 2.63
C GLY A 4 19.67 7.83 3.63
N GLU A 5 18.40 7.83 3.26
CA GLU A 5 17.40 7.01 3.93
C GLU A 5 17.32 5.69 3.17
N ASP A 6 17.64 4.61 3.88
CA ASP A 6 17.61 3.25 3.37
C ASP A 6 16.18 2.90 2.93
N ILE A 7 15.92 2.91 1.62
CA ILE A 7 14.69 2.32 1.06
C ILE A 7 14.82 0.81 1.22
N VAL A 8 14.11 0.26 2.21
CA VAL A 8 13.99 -1.19 2.41
C VAL A 8 13.10 -1.75 1.29
N LEU A 9 13.71 -2.29 0.24
CA LEU A 9 13.01 -2.97 -0.85
C LEU A 9 12.45 -4.33 -0.34
N LEU A 10 11.20 -4.33 0.12
CA LEU A 10 10.53 -5.54 0.58
C LEU A 10 9.95 -6.34 -0.61
N ASN A 11 10.53 -7.51 -0.86
CA ASN A 11 10.02 -8.69 -1.58
C ASN A 11 9.13 -8.47 -2.82
N ARG A 12 9.73 -8.63 -4.00
CA ARG A 12 9.09 -8.68 -5.32
C ARG A 12 8.26 -9.97 -5.49
N VAL A 13 6.92 -9.89 -5.58
CA VAL A 13 6.06 -11.04 -5.94
C VAL A 13 5.80 -11.04 -7.44
N ASN A 14 6.42 -11.96 -8.19
CA ASN A 14 6.26 -12.05 -9.65
C ASN A 14 5.46 -13.31 -10.04
N ASN A 15 4.22 -13.12 -10.50
CA ASN A 15 3.40 -14.15 -11.12
C ASN A 15 3.34 -13.84 -12.63
N LYS A 16 3.76 -14.76 -13.50
CA LYS A 16 3.82 -14.56 -14.96
C LYS A 16 2.50 -13.96 -15.51
N GLY A 17 2.58 -12.76 -16.10
CA GLY A 17 1.45 -12.05 -16.69
C GLY A 17 0.77 -11.04 -15.75
N MET A 18 1.10 -11.02 -14.46
CA MET A 18 0.65 -10.02 -13.50
C MET A 18 1.79 -9.05 -13.21
N LYS A 19 1.48 -7.75 -13.24
CA LYS A 19 2.42 -6.71 -12.84
C LYS A 19 2.85 -6.94 -11.39
N THR A 20 4.12 -6.66 -11.10
CA THR A 20 4.63 -6.85 -9.73
C THR A 20 4.18 -5.70 -8.85
N LEU A 21 3.82 -6.02 -7.60
CA LEU A 21 3.63 -5.04 -6.55
C LEU A 21 4.88 -4.94 -5.67
N THR A 22 5.26 -3.73 -5.31
CA THR A 22 6.28 -3.42 -4.29
C THR A 22 5.66 -2.53 -3.22
N ILE A 23 6.20 -2.59 -2.00
CA ILE A 23 5.82 -1.71 -0.91
C ILE A 23 7.03 -0.94 -0.42
N GLU A 24 6.85 0.37 -0.21
CA GLU A 24 7.86 1.28 0.31
C GLU A 24 7.33 1.95 1.57
N ILE A 25 8.18 2.11 2.59
CA ILE A 25 7.85 2.87 3.81
C ILE A 25 8.55 4.21 3.72
N VAL A 26 7.78 5.29 3.75
CA VAL A 26 8.25 6.66 3.51
C VAL A 26 7.90 7.52 4.73
N SER A 27 8.76 8.50 5.04
CA SER A 27 8.51 9.53 6.04
C SER A 27 8.40 10.90 5.36
N PRO A 28 7.22 11.30 4.84
CA PRO A 28 7.10 12.56 4.11
C PRO A 28 7.40 13.75 5.03
N PRO A 29 8.19 14.75 4.58
CA PRO A 29 8.58 15.89 5.43
C PRO A 29 7.39 16.73 5.91
N ASP A 30 6.27 16.68 5.19
CA ASP A 30 5.03 17.41 5.50
C ASP A 30 4.00 16.57 6.29
N LYS A 31 4.29 15.31 6.61
CA LYS A 31 3.43 14.43 7.41
C LYS A 31 4.13 14.06 8.72
N GLU A 32 3.39 14.09 9.83
CA GLU A 32 3.93 13.71 11.14
C GLU A 32 4.16 12.19 11.29
N ASN A 33 3.56 11.38 10.41
CA ASN A 33 3.58 9.92 10.49
C ASN A 33 4.18 9.26 9.24
N LEU A 34 4.74 8.07 9.43
CA LEU A 34 5.14 7.17 8.34
C LEU A 34 3.94 6.80 7.47
N VAL A 35 4.22 6.63 6.18
CA VAL A 35 3.27 6.21 5.15
C VAL A 35 3.83 4.97 4.48
N ALA A 36 2.96 4.03 4.11
CA ALA A 36 3.35 2.95 3.22
C ALA A 36 2.74 3.13 1.83
N GLU A 37 3.56 3.04 0.79
CA GLU A 37 3.13 3.19 -0.60
C GLU A 37 3.21 1.85 -1.30
N ILE A 38 2.15 1.45 -2.01
CA ILE A 38 2.15 0.26 -2.85
C ILE A 38 2.24 0.71 -4.31
N TRP A 39 3.29 0.23 -4.97
CA TRP A 39 3.63 0.55 -6.34
C TRP A 39 3.35 -0.65 -7.24
N GLN A 40 2.81 -0.37 -8.43
CA GLN A 40 2.68 -1.33 -9.51
C GLN A 40 3.59 -0.87 -10.65
N ASP A 41 4.68 -1.59 -10.86
CA ASP A 41 5.80 -1.13 -11.70
C ASP A 41 6.24 0.28 -11.23
N ASP A 42 6.15 1.30 -12.08
CA ASP A 42 6.55 2.68 -11.78
C ASP A 42 5.37 3.60 -11.36
N GLN A 43 4.19 3.01 -11.08
CA GLN A 43 2.99 3.75 -10.71
C GLN A 43 2.57 3.44 -9.27
N MET A 44 2.54 4.46 -8.41
CA MET A 44 1.91 4.35 -7.09
C MET A 44 0.40 4.18 -7.26
N ILE A 45 -0.16 3.14 -6.66
CA ILE A 45 -1.60 2.82 -6.78
C ILE A 45 -2.31 2.84 -5.43
N VAL A 46 -1.58 2.73 -4.32
CA VAL A 46 -2.15 2.75 -2.97
C VAL A 46 -1.23 3.50 -2.02
N GLU A 47 -1.82 4.27 -1.11
CA GLU A 47 -1.16 4.88 0.05
C GLU A 47 -1.84 4.35 1.32
N ILE A 48 -1.05 3.96 2.33
CA ILE A 48 -1.53 3.61 3.67
C ILE A 48 -1.03 4.69 4.61
N ASN A 49 -1.95 5.45 5.19
CA ASN A 49 -1.66 6.56 6.08
C ASN A 49 -2.06 6.24 7.51
N GLN A 50 -1.36 6.84 8.47
CA GLN A 50 -1.80 6.87 9.84
C GLN A 50 -2.49 8.21 10.13
N GLU A 51 -3.82 8.18 10.26
CA GLU A 51 -4.62 9.35 10.60
C GLU A 51 -5.36 9.10 11.92
N LYS A 52 -5.17 10.01 12.88
CA LYS A 52 -5.84 10.01 14.20
C LYS A 52 -5.74 8.68 14.98
N GLY A 53 -4.62 7.97 14.83
CA GLY A 53 -4.36 6.70 15.51
C GLY A 53 -4.96 5.47 14.81
N THR A 54 -5.56 5.64 13.63
CA THR A 54 -6.06 4.56 12.78
C THR A 54 -5.30 4.51 11.45
N LEU A 55 -5.25 3.34 10.83
CA LEU A 55 -4.70 3.19 9.49
C LEU A 55 -5.82 3.37 8.45
N GLU A 56 -5.60 4.27 7.51
CA GLU A 56 -6.48 4.50 6.36
C GLU A 56 -5.77 4.04 5.08
N LEU A 57 -6.51 3.29 4.25
CA LEU A 57 -6.07 2.86 2.93
C LEU A 57 -6.66 3.79 1.88
N GLU A 58 -5.82 4.38 1.05
CA GLU A 58 -6.21 5.17 -0.11
C GLU A 58 -5.85 4.45 -1.40
N ILE A 59 -6.83 4.09 -2.23
CA ILE A 59 -6.63 3.44 -3.52
C ILE A 59 -6.86 4.45 -4.65
N TYR A 60 -5.84 4.69 -5.46
CA TYR A 60 -5.91 5.62 -6.58
C TYR A 60 -6.54 4.94 -7.80
N ILE A 61 -7.71 5.40 -8.22
CA ILE A 61 -8.36 4.93 -9.46
C ILE A 61 -7.70 5.61 -10.67
N ASN A 62 -7.34 6.88 -10.52
CA ASN A 62 -6.62 7.69 -11.50
C ASN A 62 -5.92 8.86 -10.78
N LYS A 63 -5.33 9.78 -11.53
CA LYS A 63 -4.57 10.92 -10.99
C LYS A 63 -5.40 11.89 -10.11
N THR A 64 -6.72 11.91 -10.25
CA THR A 64 -7.60 12.88 -9.58
C THR A 64 -8.61 12.25 -8.64
N SER A 65 -8.86 10.94 -8.71
CA SER A 65 -9.83 10.25 -7.86
C SER A 65 -9.21 9.07 -7.11
N LYS A 66 -9.53 9.01 -5.82
CA LYS A 66 -9.14 7.93 -4.90
C LYS A 66 -10.34 7.48 -4.06
N ILE A 67 -10.28 6.24 -3.60
CA ILE A 67 -11.21 5.68 -2.61
C ILE A 67 -10.46 5.59 -1.28
N LYS A 68 -11.08 6.05 -0.19
CA LYS A 68 -10.60 5.88 1.18
C LYS A 68 -11.36 4.74 1.86
N LEU A 69 -10.65 3.84 2.52
CA LEU A 69 -11.19 2.68 3.23
C LEU A 69 -10.46 2.52 4.58
N GLU A 70 -11.16 2.00 5.59
CA GLU A 70 -10.49 1.58 6.83
C GLU A 70 -9.62 0.34 6.53
N PHE A 71 -8.36 0.38 7.00
CA PHE A 71 -7.35 -0.59 6.61
C PHE A 71 -7.65 -2.01 7.09
N ASN A 72 -8.04 -2.18 8.35
CA ASN A 72 -8.27 -3.50 8.94
C ASN A 72 -9.49 -4.19 8.33
N ASP A 73 -10.60 -3.47 8.16
CA ASP A 73 -11.84 -3.92 7.54
C ASP A 73 -11.58 -4.39 6.10
N PHE A 74 -10.77 -3.65 5.35
CA PHE A 74 -10.39 -4.03 3.99
C PHE A 74 -9.57 -5.33 3.98
N ILE A 75 -8.54 -5.41 4.83
CA ILE A 75 -7.67 -6.59 4.92
C ILE A 75 -8.46 -7.83 5.36
N ASP A 76 -9.36 -7.70 6.33
CA ASP A 76 -10.16 -8.82 6.81
C ASP A 76 -11.18 -9.28 5.76
N THR A 77 -11.74 -8.35 4.99
CA THR A 77 -12.59 -8.68 3.83
C THR A 77 -11.81 -9.45 2.76
N LEU A 78 -10.58 -9.02 2.43
CA LEU A 78 -9.72 -9.73 1.48
C LEU A 78 -9.32 -11.13 1.98
N LYS A 79 -8.96 -11.27 3.26
CA LYS A 79 -8.66 -12.58 3.87
C LYS A 79 -9.86 -13.53 3.77
N LYS A 80 -11.07 -13.02 4.06
CA LYS A 80 -12.31 -13.79 3.95
C LYS A 80 -12.58 -14.24 2.52
N ALA A 81 -12.45 -13.33 1.55
CA ALA A 81 -12.62 -13.65 0.14
C ALA A 81 -11.60 -14.70 -0.32
N LYS A 82 -10.31 -14.54 0.04
CA LYS A 82 -9.25 -15.51 -0.27
C LYS A 82 -9.59 -16.90 0.24
N LYS A 83 -10.00 -17.00 1.53
CA LYS A 83 -10.37 -18.29 2.14
C LYS A 83 -11.48 -18.99 1.34
N ILE A 84 -12.54 -18.27 0.99
CA ILE A 84 -13.68 -18.81 0.24
C ILE A 84 -13.23 -19.28 -1.16
N LEU A 85 -12.49 -18.44 -1.87
CA LEU A 85 -12.10 -18.71 -3.27
C LEU A 85 -11.04 -19.81 -3.39
N SER A 86 -10.19 -20.02 -2.38
CA SER A 86 -9.21 -21.10 -2.37
C SER A 86 -9.76 -22.44 -1.84
N GLY A 87 -11.08 -22.55 -1.62
CA GLY A 87 -11.73 -23.77 -1.14
C GLY A 87 -11.50 -24.08 0.34
N GLY A 88 -11.34 -23.05 1.17
CA GLY A 88 -11.12 -23.18 2.61
C GLY A 88 -12.39 -23.40 3.44
#